data_AF-A0AAJ4E1G3-F1
#
_entry.id   AF-A0AAJ4E1G3-F1
#
_cell.length_a   1.000
_cell.length_b   1.000
_cell.length_c   1.000
_cell.angle_alpha   90.00
_cell.angle_beta   90.00
_cell.angle_gamma   90.00
#
_symmetry.space_group_name_H-M   'P 1'
#
loop_
_entity.id
_entity.type
_entity.pdbx_description
1 polymer ?
#
loop_
_entity_poly.entity_id
_entity_poly.type
_entity_poly.pdbx_seq_one_letter_code
_entity_poly.pdbx_strand_id
1 'polypeptide(L)'
;MKTLILALSLLFSPALLAEEAISILWNNLAPGSAGLAVETNVNLELDGKKVIIPGFVVPLDGQKSGYTKHFLLTPQQGASVHTRPSPPNQLIHVAFDVPIKIPDLQQPMYIAGILSVKSEQAGFAKTGYQMKGIEAIAYPVQVSMPNASHRAPTRIR
;
A
#
# COMPACT_ATOMS: atom_id res chain seq x y z
N MET A 1 -48.80 -31.35 -4.56
CA MET A 1 -47.87 -30.50 -5.35
C MET A 1 -47.44 -29.32 -4.51
N LYS A 2 -46.13 -29.21 -4.25
CA LYS A 2 -45.33 -27.99 -3.96
C LYS A 2 -45.92 -26.92 -3.03
N THR A 3 -45.35 -26.83 -1.82
CA THR A 3 -44.95 -25.53 -1.22
C THR A 3 -44.09 -25.74 0.04
N LEU A 4 -43.17 -24.78 0.25
CA LEU A 4 -42.42 -24.46 1.48
C LEU A 4 -41.12 -25.23 1.79
N ILE A 5 -40.05 -24.93 1.04
CA ILE A 5 -38.69 -24.78 1.59
C ILE A 5 -38.13 -23.49 0.99
N LEU A 6 -38.39 -22.32 1.57
CA LEU A 6 -37.80 -21.07 1.09
C LEU A 6 -37.78 -20.00 2.20
N ALA A 7 -37.08 -20.27 3.30
CA ALA A 7 -36.75 -19.25 4.29
C ALA A 7 -35.62 -19.71 5.24
N LEU A 8 -34.41 -19.94 4.73
CA LEU A 8 -33.22 -19.98 5.63
C LEU A 8 -31.91 -19.50 4.99
N SER A 9 -31.90 -19.07 3.74
CA SER A 9 -30.69 -18.67 3.00
C SER A 9 -30.36 -17.18 3.04
N LEU A 10 -30.98 -16.40 3.94
CA LEU A 10 -30.82 -14.93 4.00
C LEU A 10 -29.97 -14.42 5.19
N LEU A 11 -29.33 -15.31 5.96
CA LEU A 11 -28.49 -14.93 7.11
C LEU A 11 -26.99 -15.11 6.90
N PHE A 12 -26.54 -15.61 5.74
CA PHE A 12 -25.11 -15.68 5.45
C PHE A 12 -24.63 -14.38 4.80
N SER A 13 -24.56 -13.32 5.60
CA SER A 13 -23.97 -12.05 5.19
C SER A 13 -22.47 -12.26 4.92
N PRO A 14 -21.98 -12.11 3.67
CA PRO A 14 -20.55 -12.28 3.36
C PRO A 14 -19.67 -11.25 4.08
N ALA A 15 -20.25 -10.14 4.55
CA ALA A 15 -19.57 -9.10 5.31
C ALA A 15 -18.98 -9.59 6.64
N LEU A 16 -19.50 -10.68 7.23
CA LEU A 16 -18.98 -11.21 8.50
C LEU A 16 -17.58 -11.85 8.36
N LEU A 17 -17.13 -12.10 7.12
CA LEU A 17 -15.87 -12.78 6.79
C LEU A 17 -14.85 -11.83 6.14
N ALA A 18 -15.16 -10.52 6.06
CA ALA A 18 -14.22 -9.55 5.53
C ALA A 18 -13.09 -9.29 6.55
N GLU A 19 -11.98 -10.00 6.39
CA GLU A 19 -10.76 -9.72 7.15
C GLU A 19 -10.23 -8.33 6.76
N GLU A 20 -10.36 -7.38 7.69
CA GLU A 20 -9.85 -6.01 7.55
C GLU A 20 -8.33 -6.01 7.40
N ALA A 21 -7.82 -5.21 6.45
CA ALA A 21 -6.39 -5.05 6.28
C ALA A 21 -5.80 -4.29 7.47
N ILE A 22 -4.73 -4.82 8.06
CA ILE A 22 -4.01 -4.14 9.14
C ILE A 22 -3.33 -2.91 8.54
N SER A 23 -3.68 -1.71 9.02
CA SER A 23 -2.98 -0.49 8.62
C SER A 23 -1.61 -0.45 9.28
N ILE A 24 -0.57 -0.40 8.45
CA ILE A 24 0.83 -0.35 8.90
C ILE A 24 1.54 0.85 8.29
N LEU A 25 2.58 1.29 8.98
CA LEU A 25 3.55 2.27 8.52
C LEU A 25 4.94 1.62 8.41
N TRP A 26 5.87 2.34 7.80
CA TRP A 26 7.21 1.84 7.47
C TRP A 26 8.04 1.40 8.67
N ASN A 27 7.83 2.01 9.84
CA ASN A 27 8.45 1.60 11.10
C ASN A 27 7.96 0.23 11.61
N ASN A 28 6.79 -0.24 11.19
CA ASN A 28 6.31 -1.58 11.55
C ASN A 28 7.10 -2.69 10.82
N LEU A 29 7.77 -2.38 9.71
CA LEU A 29 8.57 -3.34 8.93
C LEU A 29 9.96 -3.60 9.53
N ALA A 30 10.44 -2.79 10.45
CA ALA A 30 11.78 -2.92 11.02
C ALA A 30 11.72 -2.68 12.53
N PRO A 31 11.79 -3.75 13.37
CA PRO A 31 11.77 -3.60 14.83
C PRO A 31 12.92 -2.74 15.38
N GLY A 32 14.08 -2.76 14.71
CA GLY A 32 15.23 -1.89 14.98
C GLY A 32 15.48 -0.87 13.86
N SER A 33 16.57 -0.11 13.96
CA SER A 33 16.94 0.92 12.98
C SER A 33 16.94 0.40 11.55
N ALA A 34 16.27 1.11 10.63
CA ALA A 34 16.14 0.72 9.22
C ALA A 34 17.47 0.38 8.51
N GLY A 35 18.60 0.94 8.95
CA GLY A 35 19.93 0.64 8.39
C GLY A 35 20.52 -0.72 8.76
N LEU A 36 19.90 -1.48 9.67
CA LEU A 36 20.35 -2.82 10.05
C LEU A 36 20.10 -3.84 8.93
N ALA A 37 20.84 -4.94 8.97
CA ALA A 37 20.75 -6.03 8.02
C ALA A 37 19.34 -6.64 7.96
N VAL A 38 18.87 -6.97 6.76
CA VAL A 38 17.50 -7.47 6.55
C VAL A 38 17.28 -8.85 7.18
N GLU A 39 18.35 -9.64 7.28
CA GLU A 39 18.34 -10.99 7.84
C GLU A 39 17.99 -11.00 9.33
N THR A 40 18.23 -9.88 10.04
CA THR A 40 17.98 -9.75 11.48
C THR A 40 17.02 -8.63 11.84
N ASN A 41 16.60 -7.81 10.87
CA ASN A 41 15.76 -6.63 11.11
C ASN A 41 14.57 -6.54 10.16
N VAL A 42 13.71 -7.56 10.24
CA VAL A 42 12.39 -7.65 9.63
C VAL A 42 11.37 -8.04 10.69
N ASN A 43 10.11 -7.65 10.50
CA ASN A 43 9.02 -7.99 11.40
C ASN A 43 8.30 -9.26 10.90
N LEU A 44 8.61 -10.39 11.51
CA LEU A 44 8.03 -11.69 11.19
C LEU A 44 6.53 -11.79 11.51
N GLU A 45 5.99 -10.96 12.39
CA GLU A 45 4.56 -10.97 12.74
C GLU A 45 3.65 -10.52 11.58
N LEU A 46 4.23 -9.81 10.61
CA LEU A 46 3.54 -9.34 9.40
C LEU A 46 3.56 -10.38 8.26
N ASP A 47 4.27 -11.51 8.42
CA ASP A 47 4.31 -12.53 7.38
C ASP A 47 2.93 -13.15 7.14
N GLY A 48 2.51 -13.20 5.88
CA GLY A 48 1.20 -13.69 5.46
C GLY A 48 0.02 -12.80 5.82
N LYS A 49 0.24 -11.64 6.45
CA LYS A 49 -0.85 -10.75 6.87
C LYS A 49 -1.39 -9.92 5.71
N LYS A 50 -2.70 -9.67 5.72
CA LYS A 50 -3.30 -8.65 4.87
C LYS A 50 -3.04 -7.27 5.51
N VAL A 51 -2.34 -6.42 4.78
CA VAL A 51 -1.92 -5.10 5.27
C VAL A 51 -2.31 -4.01 4.27
N ILE A 52 -2.42 -2.78 4.76
CA ILE A 52 -2.48 -1.57 3.93
C ILE A 52 -1.38 -0.60 4.37
N ILE A 53 -0.57 -0.15 3.41
CA ILE A 53 0.60 0.70 3.66
C ILE A 53 0.69 1.84 2.62
N PRO A 54 0.90 3.09 3.05
CA PRO A 54 1.17 4.19 2.13
C PRO A 54 2.62 4.16 1.64
N GLY A 55 2.85 4.43 0.35
CA GLY A 55 4.21 4.55 -0.18
C GLY A 55 4.27 5.08 -1.61
N PHE A 56 5.48 5.41 -2.06
CA PHE A 56 5.75 5.84 -3.42
C PHE A 56 6.04 4.64 -4.31
N VAL A 57 5.46 4.66 -5.51
CA VAL A 57 5.59 3.58 -6.50
C VAL A 57 6.79 3.84 -7.40
N VAL A 58 7.64 2.82 -7.54
CA VAL A 58 8.75 2.79 -8.50
C VAL A 58 8.53 1.63 -9.47
N PRO A 59 7.98 1.90 -10.68
CA PRO A 59 7.65 0.85 -11.65
C PRO A 59 8.88 0.06 -12.11
N LEU A 60 8.76 -1.26 -12.21
CA LEU A 60 9.81 -2.16 -12.71
C LEU A 60 9.57 -2.60 -14.17
N ASP A 61 8.33 -2.55 -14.64
CA ASP A 61 7.89 -3.02 -15.97
C ASP A 61 7.70 -1.88 -17.01
N GLY A 62 8.19 -0.68 -16.71
CA GLY A 62 8.31 0.45 -17.64
C GLY A 62 7.23 1.54 -17.45
N GLN A 63 7.66 2.80 -17.43
CA GLN A 63 6.80 3.96 -17.08
C GLN A 63 5.82 4.43 -18.16
N LYS A 64 5.85 3.86 -19.38
CA LYS A 64 5.31 4.52 -20.59
C LYS A 64 3.78 4.65 -20.67
N SER A 65 3.02 4.10 -19.72
CA SER A 65 1.55 4.14 -19.78
C SER A 65 0.87 4.66 -18.51
N GLY A 66 1.61 4.99 -17.44
CA GLY A 66 0.99 5.29 -16.14
C GLY A 66 0.26 4.08 -15.53
N TYR A 67 0.58 2.86 -15.99
CA TYR A 67 0.13 1.60 -15.40
C TYR A 67 1.33 0.70 -15.12
N THR A 68 1.24 -0.13 -14.09
CA THR A 68 2.28 -1.10 -13.72
C THR A 68 1.67 -2.32 -13.05
N LYS A 69 2.28 -3.49 -13.24
CA LYS A 69 1.99 -4.72 -12.49
C LYS A 69 3.03 -4.99 -11.41
N HIS A 70 4.29 -4.64 -11.70
CA HIS A 70 5.44 -4.93 -10.83
C HIS A 70 6.15 -3.63 -10.47
N PHE A 71 6.25 -3.35 -9.18
CA PHE A 71 6.89 -2.14 -8.71
C PHE A 71 7.54 -2.34 -7.33
N LEU A 72 8.48 -1.46 -7.01
CA LEU A 72 8.95 -1.29 -5.64
C LEU A 72 8.07 -0.24 -4.96
N LEU A 73 7.66 -0.53 -3.72
CA LEU A 73 7.04 0.44 -2.82
C LEU A 73 8.09 0.89 -1.80
N THR A 74 8.14 2.19 -1.54
CA THR A 74 9.15 2.82 -0.66
C THR A 74 8.57 4.01 0.11
N PRO A 75 9.09 4.36 1.31
CA PRO A 75 8.69 5.58 2.03
C PRO A 75 9.18 6.87 1.36
N GLN A 76 10.10 6.76 0.41
CA GLN A 76 10.84 7.92 -0.10
C GLN A 76 10.24 8.44 -1.42
N GLN A 77 9.85 9.71 -1.42
CA GLN A 77 9.46 10.42 -2.63
C GLN A 77 10.62 10.49 -3.62
N GLY A 78 10.33 10.28 -4.91
CA GLY A 78 11.32 10.46 -5.97
C GLY A 78 12.44 9.42 -5.98
N ALA A 79 12.30 8.32 -5.21
CA ALA A 79 13.21 7.20 -5.22
C ALA A 79 13.38 6.69 -6.66
N SER A 80 14.52 7.01 -7.24
CA SER A 80 14.85 6.71 -8.63
C SER A 80 16.09 5.84 -8.68
N VAL A 81 16.28 5.14 -9.79
CA VAL A 81 17.48 4.32 -10.08
C VAL A 81 18.79 5.13 -9.97
N HIS A 82 18.72 6.47 -10.00
CA HIS A 82 19.86 7.38 -9.93
C HIS A 82 20.30 7.74 -8.51
N THR A 83 19.52 7.38 -7.49
CA THR A 83 19.83 7.59 -6.08
C THR A 83 20.00 6.25 -5.36
N ARG A 84 20.67 6.26 -4.20
CA ARG A 84 20.84 5.04 -3.39
C ARG A 84 19.45 4.50 -3.00
N PRO A 85 19.11 3.23 -3.30
CA PRO A 85 17.84 2.64 -2.89
C PRO A 85 17.67 2.69 -1.37
N SER A 86 16.41 2.69 -0.91
CA SER A 86 16.12 2.53 0.52
C SER A 86 16.69 1.19 1.03
N PRO A 87 16.94 1.06 2.35
CA PRO A 87 17.37 -0.22 2.92
C PRO A 87 16.40 -1.35 2.56
N PRO A 88 16.85 -2.61 2.39
CA PRO A 88 15.98 -3.70 1.93
C PRO A 88 14.74 -3.93 2.81
N ASN A 89 14.86 -3.79 4.14
CA ASN A 89 13.74 -3.87 5.09
C ASN A 89 12.77 -2.67 5.04
N GLN A 90 13.00 -1.71 4.14
CA GLN A 90 12.16 -0.56 3.83
C GLN A 90 11.79 -0.54 2.34
N LEU A 91 11.88 -1.69 1.67
CA LEU A 91 11.45 -1.89 0.30
C LEU A 91 10.54 -3.12 0.22
N ILE A 92 9.40 -2.95 -0.44
CA ILE A 92 8.46 -4.02 -0.74
C ILE A 92 8.40 -4.20 -2.25
N HIS A 93 8.68 -5.40 -2.76
CA HIS A 93 8.33 -5.74 -4.14
C HIS A 93 6.85 -6.10 -4.20
N VAL A 94 6.07 -5.29 -4.92
CA VAL A 94 4.64 -5.49 -5.07
C VAL A 94 4.33 -6.01 -6.46
N ALA A 95 3.49 -7.06 -6.53
CA ALA A 95 2.98 -7.61 -7.78
C ALA A 95 1.45 -7.67 -7.77
N PHE A 96 0.83 -7.19 -8.84
CA PHE A 96 -0.61 -7.32 -9.10
C PHE A 96 -0.88 -8.24 -10.29
N ASP A 97 -1.99 -8.98 -10.25
CA ASP A 97 -2.41 -9.85 -11.35
C ASP A 97 -2.77 -9.02 -12.61
N VAL A 98 -3.35 -7.83 -12.41
CA VAL A 98 -3.79 -6.86 -13.44
C VAL A 98 -3.04 -5.53 -13.24
N PRO A 99 -2.67 -4.78 -14.31
CA PRO A 99 -1.96 -3.52 -14.14
C PRO A 99 -2.81 -2.50 -13.38
N ILE A 100 -2.22 -1.84 -12.40
CA ILE A 100 -2.86 -0.74 -11.66
C ILE A 100 -2.50 0.60 -12.27
N LYS A 101 -3.41 1.57 -12.20
CA LYS A 101 -3.15 2.95 -12.62
C LYS A 101 -2.33 3.67 -11.56
N ILE A 102 -1.29 4.38 -11.98
CA ILE A 102 -0.48 5.26 -11.15
C ILE A 102 -0.73 6.70 -11.63
N PRO A 103 -1.57 7.48 -10.93
CA PRO A 103 -1.95 8.83 -11.39
C PRO A 103 -0.77 9.79 -11.40
N ASP A 104 0.10 9.71 -10.38
CA ASP A 104 1.27 10.56 -10.20
C ASP A 104 2.34 9.81 -9.39
N LEU A 105 3.52 9.60 -9.98
CA LEU A 105 4.66 8.95 -9.32
C LEU A 105 5.26 9.79 -8.19
N GLN A 106 4.94 11.08 -8.14
CA GLN A 106 5.37 12.00 -7.08
C GLN A 106 4.45 11.97 -5.86
N GLN A 107 3.30 11.30 -5.94
CA GLN A 107 2.37 11.14 -4.83
C GLN A 107 2.43 9.72 -4.28
N PRO A 108 2.25 9.54 -2.96
CA PRO A 108 2.11 8.22 -2.41
C PRO A 108 0.78 7.60 -2.85
N MET A 109 0.68 6.28 -2.73
CA MET A 109 -0.56 5.53 -2.81
C MET A 109 -0.66 4.61 -1.61
N TYR A 110 -1.88 4.31 -1.17
CA TYR A 110 -2.11 3.20 -0.27
C TYR A 110 -2.17 1.92 -1.08
N ILE A 111 -1.32 0.95 -0.73
CA ILE A 111 -1.33 -0.38 -1.32
C ILE A 111 -1.83 -1.36 -0.27
N ALA A 112 -2.92 -2.05 -0.58
CA ALA A 112 -3.43 -3.14 0.22
C ALA A 112 -3.08 -4.48 -0.44
N GLY A 113 -2.63 -5.45 0.35
CA GLY A 113 -2.19 -6.74 -0.16
C GLY A 113 -1.80 -7.73 0.92
N ILE A 114 -1.40 -8.94 0.52
CA ILE A 114 -0.84 -9.96 1.41
C ILE A 114 0.67 -9.77 1.44
N LEU A 115 1.23 -9.42 2.60
CA LEU A 115 2.65 -9.21 2.79
C LEU A 115 3.35 -10.54 3.07
N SER A 116 4.58 -10.69 2.58
CA SER A 116 5.44 -11.83 2.90
C SER A 116 6.83 -11.34 3.27
N VAL A 117 7.40 -11.90 4.33
CA VAL A 117 8.77 -11.62 4.76
C VAL A 117 9.70 -12.50 3.95
N LYS A 118 10.14 -11.99 2.81
CA LYS A 118 11.01 -12.71 1.90
C LYS A 118 11.96 -11.75 1.23
N SER A 119 13.24 -11.99 1.43
CA SER A 119 14.27 -11.21 0.77
C SER A 119 14.54 -11.73 -0.64
N GLU A 120 14.56 -10.82 -1.60
CA GLU A 120 14.91 -11.13 -2.98
C GLU A 120 15.47 -9.93 -3.73
N GLN A 121 16.04 -10.20 -4.91
CA GLN A 121 16.39 -9.18 -5.87
C GLN A 121 15.16 -8.85 -6.73
N ALA A 122 14.69 -7.60 -6.69
CA ALA A 122 13.56 -7.11 -7.48
C ALA A 122 14.02 -5.92 -8.33
N GLY A 123 14.13 -6.13 -9.64
CA GLY A 123 14.74 -5.16 -10.54
C GLY A 123 16.17 -4.80 -10.09
N PHE A 124 16.39 -3.53 -9.78
CA PHE A 124 17.70 -2.99 -9.38
C PHE A 124 17.94 -2.95 -7.86
N ALA A 125 17.01 -3.40 -7.02
CA ALA A 125 17.14 -3.35 -5.56
C ALA A 125 16.89 -4.70 -4.88
N LYS A 126 17.59 -4.95 -3.76
CA LYS A 126 17.27 -6.04 -2.83
C LYS A 126 16.13 -5.58 -1.91
N THR A 127 15.12 -6.40 -1.75
CA THR A 127 13.97 -6.15 -0.85
C THR A 127 14.02 -7.12 0.33
N GLY A 128 13.33 -6.79 1.42
CA GLY A 128 13.07 -7.68 2.55
C GLY A 128 11.65 -8.23 2.56
N TYR A 129 10.78 -7.65 1.73
CA TYR A 129 9.37 -7.93 1.69
C TYR A 129 8.87 -8.09 0.26
N GLN A 130 7.92 -9.00 0.10
CA GLN A 130 7.07 -9.09 -1.08
C GLN A 130 5.63 -8.78 -0.69
N MET A 131 4.84 -8.35 -1.67
CA MET A 131 3.41 -8.21 -1.50
C MET A 131 2.66 -8.66 -2.74
N LYS A 132 1.67 -9.54 -2.53
CA LYS A 132 0.62 -9.76 -3.53
C LYS A 132 -0.43 -8.65 -3.38
N GLY A 133 -0.46 -7.74 -4.33
CA GLY A 133 -1.38 -6.60 -4.35
C GLY A 133 -2.84 -7.04 -4.53
N ILE A 134 -3.72 -6.42 -3.76
CA ILE A 134 -5.18 -6.59 -3.84
C ILE A 134 -5.81 -5.29 -4.33
N GLU A 135 -5.42 -4.16 -3.75
CA GLU A 135 -5.99 -2.85 -4.06
C GLU A 135 -4.93 -1.75 -4.03
N ALA A 136 -5.08 -0.76 -4.91
CA ALA A 136 -4.25 0.43 -4.97
C ALA A 136 -5.16 1.66 -4.92
N ILE A 137 -4.99 2.48 -3.89
CA ILE A 137 -5.86 3.61 -3.58
C ILE A 137 -5.02 4.89 -3.66
N ALA A 138 -5.50 5.87 -4.42
CA ALA A 138 -4.84 7.17 -4.52
C ALA A 138 -4.83 7.86 -3.14
N TYR A 139 -3.68 8.43 -2.77
CA TYR A 139 -3.59 9.20 -1.54
C TYR A 139 -4.37 10.52 -1.66
N PRO A 140 -5.16 10.92 -0.64
CA PRO A 140 -5.93 12.15 -0.71
C PRO A 140 -5.01 13.37 -0.59
N VAL A 141 -4.82 14.10 -1.69
CA VAL A 141 -3.98 15.31 -1.74
C VAL A 141 -4.75 16.58 -1.30
N GLN A 142 -6.08 16.54 -1.37
CA GLN A 142 -6.94 17.64 -0.93
C GLN A 142 -7.94 17.12 0.09
N VAL A 143 -7.90 17.69 1.29
CA VAL A 143 -8.91 17.47 2.32
C VAL A 143 -9.86 18.65 2.27
N SER A 144 -11.05 18.45 1.73
CA SER A 144 -12.11 19.46 1.82
C SER A 144 -12.55 19.58 3.28
N MET A 145 -12.21 20.68 3.93
CA MET A 145 -12.78 21.00 5.25
C MET A 145 -14.27 21.24 5.10
N PRO A 146 -15.14 20.61 5.90
CA PRO A 146 -16.54 21.00 5.94
C PRO A 146 -16.64 22.41 6.53
N ASN A 147 -16.94 23.36 5.65
CA ASN A 147 -17.43 24.72 5.95
C ASN A 147 -16.42 25.74 6.51
N ALA A 148 -15.51 26.23 5.66
CA ALA A 148 -14.79 27.50 5.89
C ALA A 148 -15.55 28.72 5.32
N SER A 149 -16.89 28.70 5.37
CA SER A 149 -17.68 29.89 5.01
C SER A 149 -17.85 30.79 6.24
N HIS A 150 -17.63 32.10 6.04
CA HIS A 150 -17.92 33.21 6.96
C HIS A 150 -16.92 33.54 8.09
N ARG A 151 -15.76 34.11 7.72
CA ARG A 151 -15.30 35.36 8.35
C ARG A 151 -14.86 36.35 7.29
N ALA A 152 -15.77 37.24 6.89
CA ALA A 152 -15.40 38.45 6.19
C ALA A 152 -14.52 39.31 7.11
N PRO A 153 -13.50 40.02 6.59
CA PRO A 153 -12.75 40.97 7.40
C PRO A 153 -13.66 42.17 7.73
N THR A 154 -13.97 42.36 9.02
CA THR A 154 -14.57 43.60 9.51
C THR A 154 -13.62 44.76 9.17
N ARG A 155 -13.95 45.54 8.14
CA ARG A 155 -13.30 46.83 7.89
C ARG A 155 -13.68 47.77 9.04
N ILE A 156 -12.76 47.98 9.96
CA ILE A 156 -12.86 49.05 10.95
C ILE A 156 -12.61 50.36 10.18
N ARG A 157 -13.60 51.26 10.24
CA ARG A 157 -13.50 52.64 9.71
C ARG A 157 -12.66 53.50 10.63
#